data_AF-A0A3N4UBU0-F1
#
_entry.id   AF-A0A3N4UBU0-F1
#
_cell.length_a   1.000
_cell.length_b   1.000
_cell.length_c   1.000
_cell.angle_alpha   90.00
_cell.angle_beta   90.00
_cell.angle_gamma   90.00
#
_symmetry.space_group_name_H-M   'P 1'
#
loop_
_entity.id
_entity.type
_entity.pdbx_description
1 polymer ?
#
loop_
_entity_poly.entity_id
_entity_poly.type
_entity_poly.pdbx_seq_one_letter_code
_entity_poly.pdbx_strand_id
1 'polypeptide(L)'
;MSDLAKKVMQLQHLAELKLNMELSHLQAITAQRDAPLQVIEAINAEKKAIQTAALDDNDFTHATLSGVDQNWAKWAQVQQKTAMENMARIAQKRESQLQIARQAFGRVDALKALANKE
;
A
#
# COMPACT_ATOMS: atom_id res chain seq x y z
N MET A 1 9.92 -26.39 36.81
CA MET A 1 10.08 -25.84 35.44
C MET A 1 11.49 -26.16 34.98
N SER A 2 11.65 -26.96 33.93
CA SER A 2 12.98 -27.33 33.38
C SER A 2 13.68 -26.08 32.81
N ASP A 3 15.00 -26.11 32.69
CA ASP A 3 15.76 -25.02 32.02
C ASP A 3 15.34 -24.89 30.55
N LEU A 4 14.97 -26.01 29.93
CA LEU A 4 14.45 -26.08 28.57
C LEU A 4 13.10 -25.34 28.44
N ALA A 5 12.15 -25.58 29.35
CA ALA A 5 10.84 -24.93 29.35
C ALA A 5 10.98 -23.40 29.46
N LYS A 6 11.88 -22.92 30.33
CA LYS A 6 12.16 -21.48 30.45
C LYS A 6 12.70 -20.90 29.16
N LYS A 7 13.61 -21.61 28.48
CA LYS A 7 14.20 -21.18 27.21
C LYS A 7 13.17 -21.17 26.08
N VAL A 8 12.27 -22.15 26.03
CA VAL A 8 11.16 -22.19 25.07
C VAL A 8 10.22 -21.00 25.27
N MET A 9 9.86 -20.67 26.52
CA MET A 9 9.05 -19.48 26.82
C MET A 9 9.73 -18.17 26.40
N GLN A 10 11.04 -18.03 26.64
CA GLN A 10 11.81 -16.85 26.19
C GLN A 10 11.81 -16.72 24.67
N LEU A 11 12.05 -17.84 23.96
CA LEU A 11 12.01 -17.86 22.49
C LEU A 11 10.62 -17.53 21.96
N GLN A 12 9.56 -18.04 22.60
CA GLN A 12 8.18 -17.71 22.24
C GLN A 12 7.94 -16.21 22.35
N HIS A 13 8.33 -15.59 23.45
CA HIS A 13 8.15 -14.16 23.64
C HIS A 13 8.90 -13.33 22.58
N LEU A 14 10.15 -13.70 22.27
CA LEU A 14 10.92 -13.06 21.20
C LEU A 14 10.26 -13.24 19.82
N ALA A 15 9.69 -14.41 19.54
CA ALA A 15 8.99 -14.66 18.29
C ALA A 15 7.70 -13.83 18.18
N GLU A 16 6.96 -13.65 19.28
CA GLU A 16 5.76 -12.81 19.33
C GLU A 16 6.10 -11.32 19.12
N LEU A 17 7.17 -10.83 19.75
CA LEU A 17 7.67 -9.47 19.51
C LEU A 17 8.06 -9.27 18.05
N LYS A 18 8.75 -10.25 17.45
CA LYS A 18 9.09 -10.21 16.03
C LYS A 18 7.84 -10.19 15.16
N LEU A 19 6.85 -11.05 15.41
CA LEU A 19 5.60 -11.05 14.66
C LEU A 19 4.90 -9.68 14.70
N ASN A 20 4.82 -9.06 15.88
CA ASN A 20 4.23 -7.73 16.03
C ASN A 20 4.97 -6.68 15.22
N MET A 21 6.31 -6.73 15.19
CA MET A 21 7.13 -5.86 14.35
C MET A 21 6.80 -6.05 12.86
N GLU A 22 6.72 -7.30 12.38
CA GLU A 22 6.44 -7.57 10.96
C GLU A 22 5.02 -7.14 10.55
N LEU A 23 4.04 -7.23 11.46
CA LEU A 23 2.68 -6.74 11.26
C LEU A 23 2.63 -5.21 11.20
N SER A 24 3.39 -4.53 12.07
CA SER A 24 3.53 -3.08 12.04
C SER A 24 4.15 -2.60 10.71
N HIS A 25 5.19 -3.27 10.23
CA HIS A 25 5.76 -3.00 8.91
C HIS A 25 4.73 -3.20 7.77
N LEU A 26 3.93 -4.26 7.83
CA LEU A 26 2.87 -4.51 6.85
C LEU A 26 1.83 -3.37 6.83
N GLN A 27 1.43 -2.88 8.00
CA GLN A 27 0.54 -1.73 8.14
C GLN A 27 1.15 -0.47 7.53
N ALA A 28 2.42 -0.19 7.84
CA ALA A 28 3.14 0.95 7.29
C ALA A 28 3.25 0.92 5.76
N ILE A 29 3.47 -0.26 5.16
CA ILE A 29 3.46 -0.44 3.70
C ILE A 29 2.05 -0.23 3.14
N THR A 30 1.03 -0.71 3.82
CA THR A 30 -0.36 -0.57 3.37
C THR A 30 -0.81 0.89 3.35
N ALA A 31 -0.42 1.67 4.36
CA ALA A 31 -0.72 3.11 4.44
C ALA A 31 -0.06 3.93 3.30
N GLN A 32 1.05 3.45 2.73
CA GLN A 32 1.68 4.13 1.58
C GLN A 32 0.81 4.14 0.32
N ARG A 33 -0.24 3.30 0.25
CA ARG A 33 -1.17 3.24 -0.88
C ARG A 33 -2.03 4.49 -1.02
N ASP A 34 -2.28 5.21 0.06
CA ASP A 34 -3.24 6.31 0.08
C ASP A 34 -2.79 7.48 -0.81
N ALA A 35 -1.50 7.83 -0.76
CA ALA A 35 -0.95 8.93 -1.54
C ALA A 35 -1.10 8.75 -3.08
N PRO A 36 -0.66 7.65 -3.72
CA PRO A 36 -0.86 7.46 -5.15
C PRO A 36 -2.34 7.30 -5.53
N LEU A 37 -3.18 6.75 -4.63
CA LEU A 37 -4.61 6.67 -4.86
C LEU A 37 -5.25 8.07 -4.93
N GLN A 38 -4.92 8.94 -3.99
CA GLN A 38 -5.40 10.33 -3.95
C GLN A 38 -5.00 11.10 -5.23
N VAL A 39 -3.81 10.86 -5.77
CA VAL A 39 -3.39 11.47 -7.05
C VAL A 39 -4.30 11.02 -8.19
N ILE A 40 -4.60 9.73 -8.30
CA ILE A 40 -5.48 9.19 -9.35
C ILE A 40 -6.91 9.75 -9.18
N GLU A 41 -7.42 9.79 -7.95
CA GLU A 41 -8.73 10.34 -7.63
C GLU A 41 -8.84 11.82 -7.98
N ALA A 42 -7.84 12.63 -7.62
CA ALA A 42 -7.79 14.05 -7.95
C ALA A 42 -7.79 14.28 -9.47
N ILE A 43 -6.98 13.53 -10.22
CA ILE A 43 -6.94 13.64 -11.69
C ILE A 43 -8.29 13.24 -12.30
N ASN A 44 -8.93 12.19 -11.78
CA ASN A 44 -10.23 11.75 -12.28
C ASN A 44 -11.34 12.76 -11.96
N ALA A 45 -11.31 13.36 -10.77
CA ALA A 45 -12.25 14.41 -10.37
C ALA A 45 -12.11 15.63 -11.29
N GLU A 46 -10.88 16.09 -11.55
CA GLU A 46 -10.61 17.22 -12.43
C GLU A 46 -11.03 16.92 -13.88
N LYS A 47 -10.71 15.72 -14.39
CA LYS A 47 -11.16 15.28 -15.72
C LYS A 47 -12.68 15.33 -15.86
N LYS A 48 -13.40 14.91 -14.81
CA LYS A 48 -14.86 14.98 -14.77
C LYS A 48 -15.36 16.41 -14.74
N ALA A 49 -14.72 17.29 -13.96
CA ALA A 49 -15.07 18.72 -13.90
C ALA A 49 -14.94 19.39 -15.28
N ILE A 50 -13.81 19.16 -15.98
CA ILE A 50 -13.57 19.66 -17.35
C ILE A 50 -14.64 19.15 -18.32
N GLN A 51 -14.96 17.85 -18.29
CA GLN A 51 -15.99 17.27 -19.14
C GLN A 51 -17.38 17.84 -18.89
N THR A 52 -17.70 18.15 -17.63
CA THR A 52 -19.01 18.70 -17.27
C THR A 52 -19.12 20.16 -17.73
N ALA A 53 -18.06 20.96 -17.52
CA ALA A 53 -18.01 22.34 -17.98
C ALA A 53 -18.11 22.44 -19.52
N ALA A 54 -17.49 21.53 -20.26
CA ALA A 54 -17.57 21.48 -21.73
C ALA A 54 -18.95 21.09 -22.28
N LEU A 55 -19.85 20.54 -21.46
CA LEU A 55 -21.23 20.22 -21.86
C LEU A 55 -22.20 21.37 -21.61
N ASP A 56 -21.91 22.25 -20.64
CA ASP A 56 -22.74 23.41 -20.29
C ASP A 56 -22.42 24.63 -21.18
N ASP A 57 -21.18 24.76 -21.65
CA ASP A 57 -20.77 25.82 -22.56
C ASP A 57 -20.83 25.31 -24.02
N ASN A 58 -21.82 25.75 -24.78
CA ASN A 58 -21.90 25.56 -26.24
C ASN A 58 -20.80 26.34 -27.00
N ASP A 59 -19.86 26.95 -26.27
CA ASP A 59 -18.87 27.86 -26.79
C ASP A 59 -17.47 27.21 -26.79
N PHE A 60 -16.80 27.36 -27.91
CA PHE A 60 -15.46 26.84 -28.14
C PHE A 60 -14.48 27.61 -27.23
N THR A 61 -14.26 27.11 -26.01
CA THR A 61 -13.51 27.86 -24.98
C THR A 61 -12.05 28.15 -25.40
N HIS A 62 -11.51 29.29 -24.95
CA HIS A 62 -10.12 29.70 -25.23
C HIS A 62 -9.06 28.67 -24.79
N ALA A 63 -9.37 27.80 -23.82
CA ALA A 63 -8.50 26.70 -23.39
C ALA A 63 -8.32 25.64 -24.50
N THR A 64 -9.39 25.36 -25.24
CA THR A 64 -9.39 24.42 -26.38
C THR A 64 -8.63 25.00 -27.57
N LEU A 65 -8.76 26.33 -27.80
CA LEU A 65 -8.06 27.05 -28.86
C LEU A 65 -6.54 27.17 -28.63
N SER A 66 -6.12 27.25 -27.36
CA SER A 66 -4.71 27.42 -26.97
C SER A 66 -3.94 26.10 -26.80
N GLY A 67 -4.63 24.95 -26.89
CA GLY A 67 -4.01 23.62 -26.71
C GLY A 67 -3.59 23.30 -25.26
N VAL A 68 -3.97 24.15 -24.29
CA VAL A 68 -3.70 23.95 -22.87
C VAL A 68 -4.35 22.66 -22.36
N ASP A 69 -5.53 22.30 -22.87
CA ASP A 69 -6.21 21.04 -22.57
C ASP A 69 -5.38 19.81 -22.95
N GLN A 70 -4.65 19.87 -24.08
CA GLN A 70 -3.80 18.76 -24.52
C GLN A 70 -2.56 18.61 -23.64
N ASN A 71 -1.97 19.73 -23.19
CA ASN A 71 -0.83 19.72 -22.29
C ASN A 71 -1.22 19.19 -20.90
N TRP A 72 -2.38 19.61 -20.39
CA TRP A 72 -2.95 19.07 -19.16
C TRP A 72 -3.23 17.56 -19.29
N ALA A 73 -3.87 17.13 -20.38
CA ALA A 73 -4.18 15.72 -20.61
C ALA A 73 -2.92 14.83 -20.67
N LYS A 74 -1.86 15.30 -21.34
CA LYS A 74 -0.56 14.61 -21.37
C LYS A 74 0.06 14.52 -19.98
N TRP A 75 0.08 15.62 -19.24
CA TRP A 75 0.58 15.65 -17.87
C TRP A 75 -0.20 14.68 -16.97
N ALA A 76 -1.54 14.72 -17.03
CA ALA A 76 -2.43 13.86 -16.27
C ALA A 76 -2.18 12.38 -16.57
N GLN A 77 -1.98 12.03 -17.84
CA GLN A 77 -1.65 10.66 -18.25
C GLN A 77 -0.31 10.19 -17.67
N VAL A 78 0.73 11.04 -17.69
CA VAL A 78 2.03 10.72 -17.08
C VAL A 78 1.88 10.53 -15.57
N GLN A 79 1.18 11.43 -14.88
CA GLN A 79 0.98 11.33 -13.43
C GLN A 79 0.18 10.08 -13.04
N GLN A 80 -0.88 9.75 -13.77
CA GLN A 80 -1.64 8.51 -13.54
C GLN A 80 -0.75 7.28 -13.70
N LYS A 81 0.06 7.23 -14.77
CA LYS A 81 1.00 6.13 -14.99
C LYS A 81 1.99 6.00 -13.82
N THR A 82 2.61 7.11 -13.41
CA THR A 82 3.54 7.12 -12.27
C THR A 82 2.87 6.68 -10.97
N ALA A 83 1.64 7.13 -10.71
CA ALA A 83 0.87 6.70 -9.54
C ALA A 83 0.56 5.19 -9.57
N MET A 84 0.17 4.65 -10.73
CA MET A 84 -0.06 3.21 -10.89
C MET A 84 1.22 2.39 -10.73
N GLU A 85 2.35 2.85 -11.25
CA GLU A 85 3.66 2.21 -11.04
C GLU A 85 4.05 2.20 -9.56
N ASN A 86 3.80 3.30 -8.85
CA ASN A 86 4.02 3.37 -7.41
C ASN A 86 3.11 2.39 -6.65
N MET A 87 1.82 2.28 -7.02
CA MET A 87 0.91 1.29 -6.44
C MET A 87 1.40 -0.14 -6.68
N ALA A 88 1.87 -0.46 -7.89
CA ALA A 88 2.41 -1.78 -8.20
C ALA A 88 3.65 -2.09 -7.35
N ARG A 89 4.55 -1.12 -7.17
CA ARG A 89 5.73 -1.27 -6.29
C ARG A 89 5.34 -1.47 -4.83
N ILE A 90 4.32 -0.75 -4.34
CA ILE A 90 3.79 -0.92 -2.98
C ILE A 90 3.19 -2.32 -2.83
N ALA A 91 2.42 -2.80 -3.81
CA ALA A 91 1.85 -4.14 -3.80
C ALA A 91 2.94 -5.23 -3.75
N GLN A 92 4.00 -5.07 -4.54
CA GLN A 92 5.16 -5.96 -4.51
C GLN A 92 5.81 -5.99 -3.11
N LYS A 93 6.11 -4.82 -2.53
CA LYS A 93 6.68 -4.73 -1.18
C LYS A 93 5.78 -5.38 -0.13
N ARG A 94 4.47 -5.18 -0.24
CA ARG A 94 3.49 -5.77 0.67
C ARG A 94 3.51 -7.29 0.60
N GLU A 95 3.58 -7.87 -0.60
CA GLU A 95 3.65 -9.33 -0.75
C GLU A 95 4.94 -9.91 -0.15
N SER A 96 6.09 -9.26 -0.39
CA SER A 96 7.35 -9.67 0.23
C SER A 96 7.28 -9.60 1.77
N GLN A 97 6.71 -8.53 2.32
CA GLN A 97 6.53 -8.39 3.77
C GLN A 97 5.53 -9.41 4.33
N LEU A 98 4.48 -9.74 3.58
CA LEU A 98 3.50 -10.75 3.97
C LEU A 98 4.14 -12.13 4.09
N GLN A 99 5.06 -12.48 3.18
CA GLN A 99 5.82 -13.72 3.28
C GLN A 99 6.66 -13.77 4.57
N ILE A 100 7.32 -12.67 4.93
CA ILE A 100 8.11 -12.57 6.18
C ILE A 100 7.19 -12.70 7.41
N ALA A 101 6.06 -12.01 7.42
CA ALA A 101 5.08 -12.08 8.50
C ALA A 101 4.51 -13.51 8.67
N ARG A 102 4.23 -14.22 7.57
CA ARG A 102 3.81 -15.64 7.62
C ARG A 102 4.86 -16.54 8.25
N GLN A 103 6.14 -16.33 7.94
CA GLN A 103 7.23 -17.08 8.57
C GLN A 103 7.36 -16.77 10.06
N ALA A 104 7.22 -15.50 10.46
CA ALA A 104 7.22 -15.10 11.87
C ALA A 104 6.05 -15.75 12.63
N PHE A 105 4.86 -15.76 12.03
CA PHE A 105 3.68 -16.42 12.58
C PHE A 105 3.92 -17.93 12.78
N GLY A 106 4.43 -18.63 11.76
CA GLY A 106 4.74 -20.06 11.87
C GLY A 106 5.76 -20.39 12.97
N ARG A 107 6.71 -19.47 13.25
CA ARG A 107 7.66 -19.64 14.36
C ARG A 107 6.98 -19.50 15.72
N VAL A 108 6.07 -18.53 15.88
CA VAL A 108 5.27 -18.39 17.11
C VAL A 108 4.45 -19.65 17.36
N ASP A 109 3.77 -20.15 16.33
CA ASP A 109 2.95 -21.36 16.43
C ASP A 109 3.77 -22.60 16.79
N ALA A 110 4.94 -22.78 16.16
CA ALA A 110 5.83 -23.90 16.48
C ALA A 110 6.32 -23.84 17.93
N LEU A 111 6.68 -22.65 18.43
CA LEU A 111 7.15 -22.47 19.80
C LEU A 111 6.02 -22.65 20.83
N LYS A 112 4.80 -22.20 20.53
CA LYS A 112 3.61 -22.49 21.35
C LYS A 112 3.33 -23.98 21.43
N ALA A 113 3.42 -24.69 20.30
CA ALA A 113 3.21 -26.14 20.28
C ALA A 113 4.29 -26.90 21.07
N LEU A 114 5.53 -26.41 21.09
CA LEU A 114 6.60 -26.96 21.93
C LEU A 114 6.38 -26.68 23.42
N ALA A 115 5.99 -25.45 23.76
CA ALA A 115 5.70 -25.07 25.14
C ALA A 115 4.56 -25.89 25.76
N ASN A 116 3.56 -26.29 24.96
CA ASN A 116 2.44 -27.12 25.41
C ASN A 116 2.77 -28.62 25.55
N LYS A 117 3.94 -29.05 25.04
CA LYS A 117 4.41 -30.46 25.12
C LYS A 117 5.38 -30.70 26.26
N GLU A 118 5.89 -29.65 26.91
CA GLU A 118 6.71 -29.71 28.13
C GLU A 118 5.87 -29.53 29.39
#